data_AF-Q6W5P1-F1
#
_entry.id   AF-Q6W5P1-F1
#
_cell.length_a   1.000
_cell.length_b   1.000
_cell.length_c   1.000
_cell.angle_alpha   90.00
_cell.angle_beta   90.00
_cell.angle_gamma   90.00
#
_symmetry.space_group_name_H-M   'P 1'
#
loop_
_entity.id
_entity.type
_entity.pdbx_description
1 polymer ?
#
loop_
_entity_poly.entity_id
_entity_poly.type
_entity_poly.pdbx_seq_one_letter_code
_entity_poly.pdbx_strand_id
1 'polypeptide(L)'
;RGGFDSCLIKDSSYLESDCDEQLLITIAFNQPVKLFSMKLLASEFAQASKVVKVFINLPRSMSFDDAERSEATQALELSEEDYKEEGLIPLRYVKFQ
;
A
#
# COMPACT_ATOMS: atom_id res chain seq x y z
N ARG A 1 -3.93 5.23 18.41
CA ARG A 1 -2.65 5.31 17.66
C ARG A 1 -1.90 4.01 17.82
N GLY A 2 -2.01 3.13 16.84
CA GLY A 2 -1.18 1.93 16.75
C GLY A 2 0.08 2.20 15.96
N GLY A 3 1.09 1.34 16.09
CA GLY A 3 2.25 1.32 15.19
C GLY A 3 1.87 0.78 13.81
N PHE A 4 2.87 0.58 12.94
CA PHE A 4 2.67 -0.05 11.62
C PHE A 4 1.96 -1.42 11.70
N ASP A 5 2.16 -2.15 12.80
CA ASP A 5 1.56 -3.46 13.03
C ASP A 5 0.02 -3.42 13.05
N SER A 6 -0.55 -2.27 13.40
CA SER A 6 -2.01 -2.07 13.48
C SER A 6 -2.69 -2.09 12.12
N CYS A 7 -2.03 -1.73 11.02
CA CYS A 7 -2.63 -1.84 9.69
C CYS A 7 -2.41 -3.21 9.02
N LEU A 8 -1.71 -4.14 9.69
CA LEU A 8 -1.45 -5.48 9.17
C LEU A 8 -2.42 -6.53 9.74
N ILE A 9 -3.18 -6.18 10.76
CA ILE A 9 -4.12 -7.07 11.46
C ILE A 9 -5.54 -6.56 11.21
N LYS A 10 -6.48 -7.47 10.95
CA LYS A 10 -7.91 -7.14 10.81
C LYS A 10 -8.53 -6.93 12.20
N ASP A 11 -8.19 -5.82 12.85
CA ASP A 11 -8.82 -5.37 14.08
C ASP A 11 -9.35 -3.93 13.93
N SER A 12 -9.82 -3.32 15.02
CA SER A 12 -10.37 -1.95 14.98
C SER A 12 -9.29 -0.87 15.01
N SER A 13 -8.01 -1.25 15.02
CA SER A 13 -6.91 -0.29 14.94
C SER A 13 -6.67 0.09 13.48
N TYR A 14 -6.29 1.35 13.28
CA TYR A 14 -6.10 1.91 11.96
C TYR A 14 -4.79 2.70 11.93
N LEU A 15 -4.20 2.77 10.74
CA LEU A 15 -3.09 3.66 10.46
C LEU A 15 -3.64 4.93 9.82
N GLU A 16 -3.42 6.05 10.49
CA GLU A 16 -3.80 7.38 10.04
C GLU A 16 -2.55 8.24 9.93
N SER A 17 -2.50 9.10 8.91
CA SER A 17 -1.43 10.06 8.75
C SER A 17 -1.56 11.21 9.75
N ASP A 18 -0.46 11.60 10.37
CA ASP A 18 -0.42 12.66 11.39
C ASP A 18 -0.10 14.04 10.81
N CYS A 19 0.22 14.14 9.51
CA CYS A 19 0.70 15.38 8.90
C CYS A 19 -0.13 15.76 7.67
N ASP A 20 -0.13 14.89 6.66
CA ASP A 20 -0.73 15.16 5.35
C ASP A 20 -1.39 13.91 4.76
N GLU A 21 -2.07 14.04 3.61
CA GLU A 21 -2.76 12.95 2.90
C GLU A 21 -1.85 11.83 2.34
N GLN A 22 -0.55 11.90 2.61
CA GLN A 22 0.45 10.96 2.10
C GLN A 22 0.97 10.04 3.20
N LEU A 23 1.02 8.74 2.90
CA LEU A 23 1.62 7.71 3.74
C LEU A 23 2.62 6.91 2.93
N LEU A 24 3.77 6.63 3.53
CA LEU A 24 4.79 5.75 2.96
C LEU A 24 4.92 4.50 3.83
N ILE A 25 4.61 3.35 3.24
CA ILE A 25 4.65 2.05 3.90
C ILE A 25 5.77 1.22 3.27
N THR A 26 6.68 0.72 4.10
CA THR A 26 7.75 -0.18 3.66
C THR A 26 7.56 -1.55 4.30
N ILE A 27 7.42 -2.59 3.47
CA ILE A 27 7.32 -3.99 3.91
C ILE A 27 8.56 -4.74 3.42
N ALA A 28 9.35 -5.26 4.36
CA ALA A 28 10.50 -6.09 4.05
C ALA A 28 10.14 -7.58 4.13
N PHE A 29 10.45 -8.33 3.06
CA PHE A 29 10.31 -9.79 3.06
C PHE A 29 11.66 -10.45 3.36
N ASN A 30 11.67 -11.42 4.28
CA ASN A 30 12.89 -12.16 4.64
C ASN A 30 13.33 -13.17 3.56
N GLN A 31 12.47 -13.45 2.58
CA GLN A 31 12.72 -14.35 1.45
C GLN A 31 12.08 -13.76 0.20
N PRO A 32 12.56 -14.10 -1.00
CA PRO A 32 11.89 -13.71 -2.25
C PRO A 32 10.45 -14.22 -2.28
N VAL A 33 9.48 -13.33 -2.46
CA VAL A 33 8.06 -13.65 -2.56
C VAL A 33 7.52 -13.16 -3.89
N LYS A 34 6.50 -13.84 -4.41
CA LYS A 34 5.78 -13.39 -5.60
C LYS A 34 4.46 -12.77 -5.20
N LEU A 35 4.27 -11.49 -5.51
CA LEU A 35 3.06 -10.76 -5.16
C LEU A 35 2.05 -10.86 -6.31
N PHE A 36 0.91 -11.50 -6.02
CA PHE A 36 -0.17 -11.67 -7.00
C PHE A 36 -1.23 -10.58 -6.89
N SER A 37 -1.59 -10.23 -5.66
CA SER A 37 -2.59 -9.21 -5.35
C SER A 37 -2.29 -8.57 -4.01
N MET A 38 -2.91 -7.42 -3.76
CA MET A 38 -2.97 -6.83 -2.44
C MET A 38 -4.43 -6.61 -2.04
N LYS A 39 -4.64 -6.40 -0.74
CA LYS A 39 -5.92 -5.99 -0.20
C LYS A 39 -5.70 -4.79 0.70
N LEU A 40 -6.53 -3.77 0.53
CA LEU A 40 -6.55 -2.58 1.35
C LEU A 40 -7.92 -2.46 1.98
N LEU A 41 -7.95 -2.11 3.26
CA LEU A 41 -9.16 -1.90 4.03
C LEU A 41 -9.12 -0.47 4.56
N ALA A 42 -10.27 0.19 4.53
CA ALA A 42 -10.46 1.50 5.11
C ALA A 42 -11.80 1.50 5.85
N SER A 43 -11.86 2.14 7.02
CA SER A 43 -13.10 2.29 7.78
C SER A 43 -14.10 3.17 7.03
N GLU A 44 -13.62 4.24 6.40
CA GLU A 44 -14.40 5.15 5.57
C GLU A 44 -13.71 5.37 4.22
N PHE A 45 -14.46 5.23 3.12
CA PHE A 45 -13.92 5.43 1.77
C PHE A 45 -13.38 6.84 1.54
N ALA A 46 -13.97 7.86 2.19
CA ALA A 46 -13.49 9.23 2.12
C ALA A 46 -12.07 9.43 2.69
N GLN A 47 -11.61 8.51 3.53
CA GLN A 47 -10.26 8.49 4.11
C GLN A 47 -9.35 7.48 3.41
N ALA A 48 -9.88 6.74 2.44
CA ALA A 48 -9.14 5.71 1.72
C ALA A 48 -8.21 6.36 0.68
N SER A 49 -7.07 5.71 0.42
CA SER A 49 -6.14 6.19 -0.60
C SER A 49 -6.73 6.01 -1.99
N LYS A 50 -6.80 7.09 -2.77
CA LYS A 50 -7.28 7.01 -4.16
C LYS A 50 -6.20 6.45 -5.10
N VAL A 51 -4.93 6.72 -4.82
CA VAL A 51 -3.81 6.35 -5.69
C VAL A 51 -2.74 5.66 -4.87
N VAL A 52 -2.42 4.43 -5.25
CA VAL A 52 -1.35 3.65 -4.63
C VAL A 52 -0.24 3.40 -5.64
N LYS A 53 0.97 3.83 -5.29
CA LYS A 53 2.19 3.55 -6.05
C LYS A 53 2.95 2.44 -5.34
N VAL A 54 3.23 1.36 -6.07
CA VAL A 54 3.97 0.21 -5.55
C VAL A 54 5.38 0.21 -6.13
N PHE A 55 6.35 0.06 -5.25
CA PHE A 55 7.77 -0.01 -5.57
C PHE A 55 8.34 -1.29 -4.97
N ILE A 56 9.22 -1.97 -5.71
CA ILE A 56 9.89 -3.19 -5.25
C ILE A 56 11.39 -3.12 -5.51
N ASN A 57 12.15 -4.01 -4.86
CA ASN A 57 13.59 -4.17 -5.04
C ASN A 57 14.35 -2.84 -4.89
N LEU A 58 13.91 -2.02 -3.95
CA LEU A 58 14.47 -0.71 -3.69
C LEU A 58 15.87 -0.85 -3.06
N PRO A 59 16.89 -0.14 -3.58
CA PRO A 59 18.27 -0.25 -3.08
C PRO A 59 18.46 0.41 -1.70
N ARG A 60 17.52 1.29 -1.30
CA ARG A 60 17.52 2.04 -0.05
C ARG A 60 16.07 2.34 0.38
N SER A 61 15.87 2.75 1.62
CA SER A 61 14.56 3.23 2.10
C SER A 61 14.07 4.37 1.22
N MET A 62 12.83 4.27 0.75
CA MET A 62 12.21 5.29 -0.09
C MET A 62 11.70 6.45 0.77
N SER A 63 11.96 7.68 0.32
CA SER A 63 11.34 8.90 0.86
C SER A 63 10.17 9.35 -0.02
N PHE A 64 9.39 10.33 0.46
CA PHE A 64 8.32 10.93 -0.33
C PHE A 64 8.84 11.58 -1.62
N ASP A 65 9.95 12.33 -1.55
CA ASP A 65 10.61 12.90 -2.73
C ASP A 65 11.03 11.83 -3.75
N ASP A 66 11.58 10.72 -3.29
CA ASP A 66 11.98 9.60 -4.14
C ASP A 66 10.75 8.96 -4.80
N ALA A 67 9.64 8.78 -4.06
CA ALA A 67 8.39 8.20 -4.55
C ALA A 67 7.65 9.10 -5.56
N GLU A 68 7.82 10.41 -5.46
CA GLU A 68 7.24 11.36 -6.41
C GLU A 68 8.00 11.39 -7.74
N ARG A 69 9.33 11.33 -7.69
CA ARG A 69 10.21 11.42 -8.87
C ARG A 69 10.42 10.09 -9.58
N SER A 70 10.29 8.97 -8.86
CA SER A 70 10.54 7.64 -9.41
C SER A 70 9.32 7.08 -10.12
N GLU A 71 9.56 6.32 -11.19
CA GLU A 71 8.49 5.54 -11.82
C GLU A 71 8.12 4.35 -10.92
N ALA A 72 6.84 4.28 -10.55
CA ALA A 72 6.34 3.15 -9.77
C ALA A 72 6.35 1.87 -10.61
N THR A 73 6.69 0.74 -9.99
CA THR A 73 6.59 -0.58 -10.65
C THR A 73 5.15 -0.83 -11.12
N GLN A 74 4.20 -0.39 -10.31
CA GLN A 74 2.80 -0.31 -10.68
C GLN A 74 2.14 0.87 -9.95
N ALA A 75 1.42 1.71 -10.68
CA ALA A 75 0.50 2.69 -10.12
C ALA A 75 -0.93 2.17 -10.26
N LEU A 76 -1.70 2.28 -9.18
CA LEU A 76 -3.07 1.79 -9.06
C LEU A 76 -3.97 2.97 -8.71
N GLU A 77 -5.03 3.17 -9.49
CA GLU A 77 -6.14 4.02 -9.11
C GLU A 77 -7.21 3.13 -8.48
N LEU A 78 -7.52 3.38 -7.22
CA LEU A 78 -8.42 2.56 -6.42
C LEU A 78 -9.81 3.16 -6.41
N SER A 79 -10.78 2.29 -6.56
CA SER A 79 -12.21 2.59 -6.53
C SER A 79 -12.83 2.15 -5.21
N GLU A 80 -14.07 2.54 -4.97
CA GLU A 80 -14.83 2.09 -3.80
C GLU A 80 -14.98 0.55 -3.76
N GLU A 81 -14.99 -0.11 -4.91
CA GLU A 81 -15.09 -1.58 -4.98
C GLU A 81 -13.85 -2.28 -4.45
N ASP A 82 -12.68 -1.68 -4.61
CA ASP A 82 -11.39 -2.23 -4.14
C ASP A 82 -11.28 -2.24 -2.61
N TYR A 83 -12.03 -1.36 -1.94
CA TYR A 83 -12.06 -1.23 -0.47
C TYR A 83 -13.17 -2.04 0.20
N LYS A 84 -14.04 -2.71 -0.58
CA LYS A 84 -15.07 -3.62 -0.04
C LYS A 84 -14.40 -4.82 0.64
N GLU A 85 -15.15 -5.53 1.48
CA GLU A 85 -14.61 -6.70 2.19
C GLU A 85 -14.09 -7.80 1.25
N GLU A 86 -14.61 -7.92 0.03
CA GLU A 86 -14.13 -8.85 -1.00
C GLU A 86 -13.22 -8.18 -2.04
N GLY A 87 -12.93 -6.89 -1.90
CA GLY A 87 -12.06 -6.12 -2.77
C GLY A 87 -10.65 -6.72 -2.79
N LEU A 88 -10.17 -7.04 -3.98
CA LEU A 88 -8.86 -7.64 -4.20
C LEU A 88 -8.20 -6.94 -5.37
N ILE A 89 -7.11 -6.25 -5.08
CA ILE A 89 -6.42 -5.38 -6.03
C ILE A 89 -5.36 -6.22 -6.76
N PRO A 90 -5.54 -6.50 -8.06
CA PRO A 90 -4.62 -7.35 -8.80
C PRO A 90 -3.29 -6.63 -9.06
N LEU A 91 -2.19 -7.31 -8.76
CA LEU A 91 -0.85 -6.86 -9.14
C LEU A 91 -0.42 -7.54 -10.44
N ARG A 92 0.43 -6.85 -11.20
CA ARG A 92 1.01 -7.39 -12.43
C ARG A 92 2.05 -8.43 -12.06
N TYR A 93 1.65 -9.65 -11.76
CA TYR A 93 2.53 -10.75 -11.33
C TYR A 93 3.87 -10.83 -12.08
N VAL A 94 3.89 -10.60 -13.40
CA VAL A 94 5.12 -10.57 -14.22
C VAL A 94 6.16 -9.54 -13.79
N LYS A 95 5.76 -8.47 -13.10
CA LYS A 95 6.60 -7.42 -12.54
C LYS A 95 7.00 -7.68 -11.08
N PHE A 96 6.31 -8.60 -10.39
CA PHE A 96 6.47 -8.87 -8.96
C PHE A 96 6.89 -10.33 -8.69
N GLN A 97 7.86 -10.83 -9.46
CA GLN A 97 8.45 -12.18 -9.31
C GLN A 97 9.78 -12.18 -8.58
#